data_AF-A0A0B8P195-F1
#
_entry.id   AF-A0A0B8P195-F1
#
_cell.length_a   1.000
_cell.length_b   1.000
_cell.length_c   1.000
_cell.angle_alpha   90.00
_cell.angle_beta   90.00
_cell.angle_gamma   90.00
#
_symmetry.space_group_name_H-M   'P 1'
#
loop_
_entity.id
_entity.type
_entity.pdbx_description
1 polymer ?
#
loop_
_entity_poly.entity_id
_entity_poly.type
_entity_poly.pdbx_seq_one_letter_code
_entity_poly.pdbx_strand_id
1 'polypeptide(L)' 'MEVVIKSCQGRQVLDRFKLSPYKMDTFLAETGCNNICDACGSGVMIEVYEAGRLTFSKKTIMHDSLKRLLKQNKAILA' A
#
# COMPACT_ATOMS: atom_id res chain seq x y z
N MET A 1 -12.97 1.35 -0.05
CA MET A 1 -12.04 0.25 0.30
C MET A 1 -10.93 0.83 1.17
N GLU A 2 -10.54 0.14 2.23
CA GLU A 2 -9.44 0.57 3.10
C GLU A 2 -8.13 -0.05 2.62
N VAL A 3 -7.07 0.74 2.56
CA VAL A 3 -5.71 0.31 2.24
C VAL A 3 -4.88 0.45 3.51
N VAL A 4 -4.15 -0.62 3.86
CA VAL A 4 -3.24 -0.65 4.99
C VAL A 4 -1.86 -1.03 4.47
N ILE A 5 -0.86 -0.18 4.74
CA ILE A 5 0.54 -0.44 4.36
C ILE A 5 1.32 -0.74 5.62
N LYS A 6 1.99 -1.90 5.65
CA LYS A 6 2.76 -2.39 6.79
C LYS A 6 4.23 -2.60 6.40
N SER A 7 5.14 -2.42 7.34
CA SER A 7 6.54 -2.84 7.15
C SER A 7 6.65 -4.36 7.17
N CYS A 8 7.43 -4.94 6.24
CA CYS A 8 7.74 -6.37 6.25
C CYS A 8 8.62 -6.78 7.44
N GLN A 9 9.43 -5.87 8.00
CA GLN A 9 10.40 -6.19 9.06
C GLN A 9 9.78 -6.24 10.47
N GLY A 10 8.65 -5.56 10.71
CA GLY A 10 8.07 -5.47 12.06
C GLY A 10 6.55 -5.52 12.11
N ARG A 11 5.87 -5.75 10.97
CA ARG A 11 4.40 -5.66 10.82
C ARG A 11 3.79 -4.32 11.29
N GLN A 12 4.62 -3.30 11.53
CA GLN A 12 4.17 -1.97 11.91
C GLN A 12 3.36 -1.36 10.77
N VAL A 13 2.20 -0.80 11.09
CA VAL A 13 1.40 -0.03 10.13
C VAL A 13 2.13 1.29 9.86
N LEU A 14 2.53 1.48 8.61
CA LEU A 14 3.16 2.70 8.12
C LEU A 14 2.12 3.73 7.67
N ASP A 15 1.03 3.23 7.06
CA ASP A 15 -0.06 4.08 6.61
C ASP A 15 -1.39 3.33 6.55
N ARG A 16 -2.49 4.08 6.68
CA ARG A 16 -3.86 3.58 6.53
C ARG A 16 -4.73 4.68 5.95
N PHE A 17 -5.40 4.39 4.85
CA PHE A 17 -6.30 5.34 4.20
C PHE A 17 -7.43 4.63 3.45
N LYS A 18 -8.47 5.38 3.10
CA LYS A 18 -9.60 4.87 2.30
C LYS A 18 -9.52 5.41 0.89
N LEU A 19 -9.66 4.52 -0.09
CA LEU A 19 -9.82 4.87 -1.50
C LEU A 19 -11.24 4.54 -1.96
N SER A 20 -11.74 5.35 -2.89
CA SER A 20 -12.90 4.99 -3.70
C SER A 20 -12.52 3.84 -4.64
N PRO A 21 -13.49 3.02 -5.08
CA PRO A 21 -13.22 1.89 -5.98
C PRO A 21 -12.41 2.30 -7.22
N TYR A 22 -12.79 3.40 -7.88
CA TYR A 22 -12.08 3.93 -9.05
C TYR A 22 -10.59 4.25 -8.78
N LYS A 23 -10.27 4.81 -7.61
CA LYS A 23 -8.88 5.13 -7.23
C LYS A 23 -8.10 3.88 -6.81
N MET A 24 -8.78 2.78 -6.47
CA MET A 24 -8.13 1.53 -6.11
C MET A 24 -7.45 0.89 -7.32
N ASP A 25 -8.13 0.83 -8.46
CA ASP A 25 -7.58 0.23 -9.67
C ASP A 25 -6.31 0.97 -10.12
N THR A 26 -6.34 2.30 -10.09
CA THR A 26 -5.15 3.13 -10.34
C THR A 26 -4.05 2.87 -9.33
N PHE A 27 -4.37 2.81 -8.03
CA PHE A 27 -3.40 2.52 -6.98
C PHE A 27 -2.74 1.14 -7.13
N LEU A 28 -3.50 0.12 -7.48
CA LEU A 28 -2.99 -1.24 -7.73
C LEU A 28 -2.12 -1.31 -8.98
N ALA A 29 -2.44 -0.54 -10.02
CA ALA A 29 -1.62 -0.42 -11.22
C ALA A 29 -0.29 0.32 -10.95
N GLU A 30 -0.35 1.46 -10.26
CA GLU A 30 0.82 2.31 -9.97
C GLU A 30 1.78 1.70 -8.94
N THR A 31 1.28 0.87 -8.04
CA THR A 31 2.11 0.14 -7.06
C THR A 31 3.00 -0.92 -7.71
N GLY A 32 2.90 -1.14 -9.03
CA GLY A 32 3.88 -1.90 -9.80
C GLY A 32 4.18 -3.23 -9.12
N CYS A 33 3.12 -3.97 -8.83
CA CYS A 33 3.11 -5.12 -7.95
C CYS A 33 3.94 -6.28 -8.52
N ASN A 34 5.27 -6.21 -8.44
CA ASN A 34 6.18 -7.31 -8.76
C ASN A 34 6.46 -8.11 -7.47
N ASN A 35 6.33 -9.44 -7.55
CA ASN A 35 6.39 -10.37 -6.41
C ASN A 35 7.77 -10.50 -5.73
N ILE A 36 8.71 -9.58 -5.96
CA ILE A 36 10.10 -9.74 -5.58
C ILE A 36 10.33 -9.03 -4.25
N CYS A 37 10.38 -9.82 -3.18
CA CYS A 37 10.80 -9.37 -1.85
C CYS A 37 11.96 -10.24 -1.37
N ASP A 38 13.05 -10.29 -2.15
CA ASP A 38 14.18 -11.21 -1.90
C ASP A 38 15.33 -10.61 -1.06
N ALA A 39 15.31 -9.32 -0.72
CA ALA A 39 16.34 -8.75 0.16
C ALA A 39 15.77 -7.55 0.95
N CYS A 40 15.56 -7.74 2.24
CA CYS A 40 14.71 -6.88 3.05
C CYS A 40 15.50 -5.75 3.74
N GLY A 41 15.46 -4.55 3.16
CA GLY A 41 15.70 -3.27 3.86
C GLY A 41 14.50 -2.31 3.80
N SER A 42 13.69 -2.40 2.74
CA SER A 42 12.66 -1.42 2.38
C SER A 42 11.34 -2.06 1.90
N GLY A 43 11.10 -3.33 2.24
CA GLY A 43 9.88 -4.06 1.86
C GLY A 43 8.65 -3.62 2.66
N VAL A 44 7.52 -3.48 1.98
CA VAL A 44 6.21 -3.18 2.57
C VAL A 44 5.15 -4.18 2.11
N MET A 45 4.16 -4.39 2.95
CA MET A 45 2.98 -5.21 2.68
C MET A 45 1.77 -4.30 2.56
N ILE A 46 1.11 -4.35 1.41
CA ILE A 46 -0.11 -3.63 1.12
C ILE A 46 -1.27 -4.61 1.30
N GLU A 47 -2.19 -4.26 2.17
CA GLU A 47 -3.43 -4.98 2.40
C GLU A 47 -4.62 -4.09 2.01
N VAL A 48 -5.59 -4.64 1.30
CA VAL A 48 -6.84 -3.95 0.96
C VAL A 48 -7.98 -4.67 1.63
N TYR A 49 -8.81 -3.88 2.32
CA TYR A 49 -10.00 -4.33 3.00
C TYR A 49 -11.25 -3.73 2.35
N GLU A 50 -12.21 -4.58 2.02
CA GLU A 50 -13.53 -4.20 1.55
C GLU A 50 -14.55 -4.62 2.61
N ALA A 51 -15.34 -3.65 3.11
CA ALA A 51 -16.29 -3.88 4.22
C ALA A 51 -15.66 -4.60 5.44
N GLY A 52 -14.39 -4.32 5.74
CA GLY A 52 -13.64 -4.94 6.85
C GLY A 52 -13.08 -6.33 6.56
N ARG A 53 -13.30 -6.89 5.36
CA ARG A 53 -12.73 -8.16 4.92
C ARG A 53 -11.49 -7.93 4.05
N LEU A 54 -10.41 -8.65 4.33
CA LEU A 54 -9.20 -8.60 3.52
C LEU A 54 -9.49 -9.20 2.15
N THR A 55 -9.39 -8.41 1.09
CA THR A 55 -9.62 -8.84 -0.31
C THR A 55 -8.34 -8.93 -1.12
N PHE A 56 -7.30 -8.18 -0.74
CA PHE A 56 -6.00 -8.21 -1.40
C PHE A 56 -4.89 -8.07 -0.36
N SER A 57 -3.82 -8.84 -0.51
CA SER A 57 -2.61 -8.71 0.28
C SER A 57 -1.40 -8.98 -0.60
N LYS A 58 -0.47 -8.03 -0.66
CA LYS A 58 0.73 -8.16 -1.49
C LYS A 58 1.93 -7.52 -0.85
N LYS A 59 3.06 -8.22 -0.91
CA LYS A 59 4.38 -7.67 -0.55
C LYS A 59 4.98 -6.99 -1.78
N THR A 60 5.52 -5.80 -1.59
CA THR A 60 6.21 -5.02 -2.60
C THR A 60 7.38 -4.27 -1.95
N ILE A 61 8.24 -3.68 -2.77
CA ILE A 61 9.32 -2.80 -2.30
C ILE A 61 8.76 -1.38 -2.21
N MET A 62 9.15 -0.62 -1.18
CA MET A 62 8.77 0.79 -1.05
C MET A 62 9.51 1.66 -2.08
N HIS A 63 9.03 1.65 -3.32
CA HIS A 63 9.53 2.50 -4.41
C HIS A 63 9.23 3.99 -4.15
N ASP A 64 10.03 4.89 -4.74
CA ASP A 64 9.82 6.34 -4.56
C ASP A 64 8.49 6.83 -5.12
N SER A 65 7.95 6.15 -6.15
CA SER A 65 6.59 6.40 -6.66
C SER A 65 5.53 6.13 -5.58
N LEU A 66 5.65 5.03 -4.83
CA LEU A 66 4.75 4.71 -3.72
C LEU A 66 4.91 5.71 -2.57
N LYS A 67 6.14 6.09 -2.23
CA LYS A 67 6.38 7.15 -1.22
C LYS A 67 5.74 8.48 -1.63
N ARG A 68 5.84 8.87 -2.91
CA ARG A 68 5.22 10.09 -3.44
C ARG A 68 3.70 10.03 -3.37
N LEU A 69 3.11 8.91 -3.78
CA LEU A 69 1.66 8.64 -3.65
C LEU A 69 1.18 8.76 -2.20
N LEU A 70 1.91 8.20 -1.24
CA LEU A 70 1.57 8.29 0.18
C LEU A 70 1.67 9.71 0.70
N LYS A 71 2.71 10.45 0.29
CA LYS A 71 2.86 11.87 0.64
C LYS A 71 1.72 12.72 0.06
N GLN A 72 1.32 12.46 -1.19
CA GLN A 72 0.23 13.17 -1.85
C GLN A 72 -1.12 12.84 -1.21
N ASN A 73 -1.40 11.56 -0.93
CA ASN A 73 -2.64 11.19 -0.25
C ASN A 73 -2.72 11.74 1.18
N LYS A 74 -1.60 11.79 1.93
CA LYS A 74 -1.58 12.47 3.24
C LYS A 74 -1.87 13.95 3.16
N ALA A 75 -1.44 14.64 2.10
CA ALA A 75 -1.76 16.05 1.89
C ALA A 75 -3.23 16.27 1.47
N ILE A 76 -3.86 15.29 0.83
CA ILE A 76 -5.26 15.35 0.37
C ILE A 76 -6.24 14.93 1.47
N LEU A 77 -5.77 14.19 2.49
CA LEU A 77 -6.56 13.69 3.61
C LEU A 77 -6.38 14.49 4.91
N ALA A 78 -5.60 15.57 4.89
CA ALA A 78 -5.38 16.49 6.02
C ALA A 78 -6.43 17.60 6.07
#